data_AF-A0A3D0QH41-F1
#
_entry.id   AF-A0A3D0QH41-F1
#
_cell.length_a   1.000
_cell.length_b   1.000
_cell.length_c   1.000
_cell.angle_alpha   90.00
_cell.angle_beta   90.00
_cell.angle_gamma   90.00
#
_symmetry.space_group_name_H-M   'P 1'
#
loop_
_entity.id
_entity.type
_entity.pdbx_description
1 polymer ?
#
loop_
_entity_poly.entity_id
_entity_poly.type
_entity_poly.pdbx_seq_one_letter_code
_entity_poly.pdbx_strand_id
1 'polypeptide(L)'
;MKSIICLIALGIAVSVSWGQQTRTEVTKAVSGTEDSKLNSGNVPDVISLQGQFSRMVVLRFKYDTDLLAGLEKKVKEEKIKNAVILAGAGSVRNYNFHVVSNRTFPSKNIYVSDPTGPADIAGMNGYVIDGRVHAHLTMTNADRAFGGHLEAGTTVFTFAVVTLGVFTDDMDLSRVDDKTLR
;
A
#
# COMPACT_ATOMS: atom_id res chain seq x y z
N MET A 1 -51.51 -11.32 51.27
CA MET A 1 -51.57 -11.03 49.82
C MET A 1 -51.02 -9.63 49.56
N LYS A 2 -49.73 -9.49 49.26
CA LYS A 2 -49.15 -8.27 48.67
C LYS A 2 -48.01 -8.72 47.74
N SER A 3 -48.30 -8.81 46.45
CA SER A 3 -47.34 -9.22 45.43
C SER A 3 -46.41 -8.06 45.12
N ILE A 4 -45.10 -8.29 45.28
CA ILE A 4 -44.05 -7.36 44.85
C ILE A 4 -43.76 -7.66 43.38
N ILE A 5 -44.00 -6.68 42.51
CA ILE A 5 -43.66 -6.73 41.09
C ILE A 5 -42.20 -6.29 40.97
N CYS A 6 -41.30 -7.23 40.70
CA CYS A 6 -39.94 -6.93 40.26
C CYS A 6 -39.97 -6.49 38.79
N LEU A 7 -39.77 -5.20 38.52
CA LEU A 7 -39.41 -4.72 37.19
C LEU A 7 -37.95 -5.08 36.92
N ILE A 8 -37.71 -6.00 35.98
CA ILE A 8 -36.40 -6.25 35.40
C ILE A 8 -36.23 -5.27 34.23
N ALA A 9 -35.40 -4.25 34.42
CA ALA A 9 -34.98 -3.38 33.33
C ALA A 9 -33.92 -4.11 32.49
N LEU A 10 -34.32 -4.60 31.30
CA LEU A 10 -33.42 -5.21 30.33
C LEU A 10 -32.69 -4.11 29.56
N GLY A 11 -31.47 -3.76 30.00
CA GLY A 11 -30.62 -2.82 29.28
C GLY A 11 -30.08 -3.46 27.99
N ILE A 12 -30.50 -2.96 26.83
CA ILE A 12 -29.91 -3.31 25.54
C ILE A 12 -28.57 -2.57 25.43
N ALA A 13 -27.47 -3.29 25.70
CA ALA A 13 -26.13 -2.80 25.37
C ALA A 13 -25.95 -2.88 23.85
N VAL A 14 -26.15 -1.76 23.15
CA VAL A 14 -25.72 -1.63 21.75
C VAL A 14 -24.20 -1.50 21.77
N SER A 15 -23.49 -2.61 21.57
CA SER A 15 -22.06 -2.56 21.31
C SER A 15 -21.85 -1.94 19.93
N VAL A 16 -21.56 -0.64 19.89
CA VAL A 16 -21.00 0.00 18.70
C VAL A 16 -19.67 -0.70 18.44
N SER A 17 -19.61 -1.56 17.43
CA SER A 17 -18.36 -2.17 16.99
C SER A 17 -17.52 -1.08 16.32
N TRP A 18 -16.62 -0.46 17.07
CA TRP A 18 -15.59 0.38 16.47
C TRP A 18 -14.80 -0.52 15.52
N GLY A 19 -14.64 -0.08 14.27
CA GLY A 19 -14.16 -0.93 13.18
C GLY A 19 -12.81 -1.56 13.52
N GLN A 20 -12.82 -2.85 13.84
CA GLN A 20 -11.63 -3.58 14.25
C GLN A 20 -10.72 -3.82 13.04
N GLN A 21 -9.42 -3.78 13.25
CA GLN A 21 -8.44 -4.18 12.24
C GLN A 21 -8.73 -5.61 11.74
N THR A 22 -8.83 -5.78 10.43
CA THR A 22 -9.02 -7.06 9.77
C THR A 22 -7.74 -7.54 9.10
N ARG A 23 -7.66 -8.86 8.88
CA ARG A 23 -6.58 -9.49 8.12
C ARG A 23 -7.14 -10.56 7.20
N THR A 24 -6.73 -10.56 5.95
CA THR A 24 -7.15 -11.56 4.95
C THR A 24 -5.95 -12.05 4.16
N GLU A 25 -5.73 -13.36 4.14
CA GLU A 25 -4.69 -13.97 3.31
C GLU A 25 -5.23 -14.34 1.93
N VAL A 26 -4.47 -14.00 0.88
CA VAL A 26 -4.79 -14.27 -0.51
C VAL A 26 -3.57 -14.85 -1.22
N THR A 27 -3.74 -15.97 -1.92
CA THR A 27 -2.71 -16.54 -2.80
C THR A 27 -2.63 -15.74 -4.10
N LYS A 28 -1.42 -15.31 -4.46
CA LYS A 28 -1.08 -14.59 -5.70
C LYS A 28 -0.22 -15.50 -6.58
N ALA A 29 -0.88 -16.45 -7.23
CA ALA A 29 -0.25 -17.35 -8.18
C ALA A 29 -0.04 -16.65 -9.53
N VAL A 30 1.08 -16.94 -10.19
CA VAL A 30 1.30 -16.60 -11.59
C VAL A 30 0.68 -17.69 -12.47
N SER A 31 0.25 -17.35 -13.69
CA SER A 31 -0.37 -18.32 -14.59
C SER A 31 0.59 -19.45 -15.01
N GLY A 32 0.01 -20.63 -15.28
CA GLY A 32 0.76 -21.78 -15.79
C GLY A 32 1.74 -22.37 -14.78
N THR A 33 2.95 -22.70 -15.26
CA THR A 33 4.01 -23.33 -14.46
C THR A 33 5.05 -22.31 -13.95
N GLU A 34 4.81 -21.02 -14.14
CA GLU A 34 5.74 -19.95 -13.79
C GLU A 34 6.18 -20.03 -12.33
N ASP A 35 5.27 -20.25 -11.39
CA ASP A 35 5.59 -20.36 -9.96
C ASP A 35 6.50 -21.54 -9.60
N SER A 36 6.54 -22.58 -10.43
CA SER A 36 7.41 -23.74 -10.23
C SER A 36 8.79 -23.58 -10.88
N LYS A 37 9.00 -22.54 -11.69
CA LYS A 37 10.30 -22.30 -12.34
C LYS A 37 11.38 -22.01 -11.31
N LEU A 38 12.48 -22.73 -11.44
CA LEU A 38 13.76 -22.42 -10.80
C LEU A 38 14.41 -21.23 -11.50
N ASN A 39 15.45 -20.66 -10.89
CA ASN A 39 16.26 -19.64 -11.54
C ASN A 39 16.94 -20.20 -12.79
N SER A 40 17.01 -19.36 -13.84
CA SER A 40 17.64 -19.63 -15.11
C SER A 40 19.05 -19.04 -15.14
N GLY A 41 20.04 -19.82 -15.58
CA GLY A 41 21.40 -19.32 -15.79
C GLY A 41 21.51 -18.24 -16.88
N ASN A 42 20.44 -17.99 -17.64
CA ASN A 42 20.36 -16.93 -18.65
C ASN A 42 19.92 -15.57 -18.06
N VAL A 43 19.44 -15.54 -16.82
CA VAL A 43 19.05 -14.31 -16.12
C VAL A 43 20.15 -13.99 -15.10
N PRO A 44 20.82 -12.84 -15.19
CA PRO A 44 21.80 -12.44 -14.18
C PRO A 44 21.14 -12.26 -12.81
N ASP A 45 21.86 -12.58 -11.73
CA ASP A 45 21.39 -12.37 -10.35
C ASP A 45 21.01 -10.90 -10.07
N VAL A 46 21.68 -9.95 -10.75
CA VAL A 46 21.43 -8.52 -10.64
C VAL A 46 21.47 -7.88 -12.03
N ILE A 47 20.42 -7.11 -12.35
CA ILE A 47 20.33 -6.30 -13.57
C ILE A 47 20.49 -4.83 -13.19
N SER A 48 21.43 -4.14 -13.83
CA SER A 48 21.58 -2.70 -13.68
C SER A 48 20.75 -1.97 -14.73
N LEU A 49 19.86 -1.10 -14.27
CA LEU A 49 19.12 -0.16 -15.11
C LEU A 49 19.65 1.24 -14.82
N GLN A 50 20.09 1.95 -15.86
CA GLN A 50 20.64 3.28 -15.76
C GLN A 50 19.71 4.27 -16.45
N GLY A 51 19.44 5.40 -15.80
CA GLY A 51 18.62 6.46 -16.34
C GLY A 51 18.84 7.75 -15.59
N GLN A 52 18.27 8.83 -16.11
CA GLN A 52 18.35 10.16 -15.51
C GLN A 52 16.96 10.65 -15.15
N PHE A 53 16.88 11.56 -14.16
CA PHE A 53 15.62 12.26 -13.92
C PHE A 53 15.43 13.36 -14.96
N SER A 54 14.26 13.36 -15.60
CA SER A 54 13.82 14.44 -16.47
C SER A 54 13.26 15.62 -15.66
N ARG A 55 12.59 15.33 -14.54
CA ARG A 55 12.02 16.33 -13.62
C ARG A 55 11.69 15.75 -12.25
N MET A 56 11.41 16.62 -11.30
CA MET A 56 10.81 16.27 -10.02
C MET A 56 9.36 16.74 -9.94
N VAL A 57 8.53 15.99 -9.23
CA VAL A 57 7.13 16.33 -8.96
C VAL A 57 6.86 16.19 -7.47
N VAL A 58 6.40 17.25 -6.82
CA VAL A 58 6.00 17.24 -5.41
C VAL A 58 4.48 17.30 -5.35
N LEU A 59 3.88 16.24 -4.81
CA LEU A 59 2.44 16.10 -4.67
C LEU A 59 2.04 16.36 -3.23
N ARG A 60 1.11 17.28 -2.99
CA ARG A 60 0.47 17.48 -1.68
C ARG A 60 -0.97 17.00 -1.73
N PHE A 61 -1.30 16.09 -0.84
CA PHE A 61 -2.62 15.54 -0.64
C PHE A 61 -3.33 16.30 0.49
N LYS A 62 -4.62 16.54 0.31
CA LYS A 62 -5.47 17.16 1.33
C LYS A 62 -6.15 16.09 2.18
N TYR A 63 -6.73 16.52 3.30
CA TYR A 63 -7.63 15.72 4.12
C TYR A 63 -8.66 14.95 3.28
N ASP A 64 -8.92 13.72 3.71
CA ASP A 64 -9.95 12.82 3.18
C ASP A 64 -9.72 12.40 1.71
N THR A 65 -8.45 12.46 1.26
CA THR A 65 -8.05 11.95 -0.05
C THR A 65 -7.58 10.50 0.11
N ASP A 66 -8.07 9.59 -0.73
CA ASP A 66 -7.47 8.27 -0.90
C ASP A 66 -6.07 8.42 -1.52
N LEU A 67 -5.05 7.93 -0.80
CA LEU A 67 -3.65 8.18 -1.13
C LEU A 67 -3.24 7.51 -2.45
N LEU A 68 -3.67 6.26 -2.68
CA LEU A 68 -3.34 5.53 -3.90
C LEU A 68 -4.05 6.14 -5.10
N ALA A 69 -5.37 6.32 -5.01
CA ALA A 69 -6.16 6.89 -6.10
C ALA A 69 -5.71 8.32 -6.44
N GLY A 70 -5.33 9.12 -5.45
CA GLY A 70 -4.77 10.44 -5.65
C GLY A 70 -3.41 10.40 -6.38
N LEU A 71 -2.54 9.45 -6.03
CA LEU A 71 -1.24 9.27 -6.66
C LEU A 71 -1.40 8.81 -8.12
N GLU A 72 -2.24 7.80 -8.38
CA GLU A 72 -2.55 7.30 -9.73
C GLU A 72 -3.16 8.40 -10.62
N LYS A 73 -4.10 9.17 -10.08
CA LYS A 73 -4.69 10.31 -10.78
C LYS A 73 -3.62 11.32 -11.19
N LYS A 74 -2.72 11.69 -10.27
CA LYS A 74 -1.65 12.64 -10.57
C LYS A 74 -0.61 12.08 -11.55
N VAL A 75 -0.25 10.81 -11.43
CA VAL A 75 0.62 10.12 -12.42
C VAL A 75 0.04 10.23 -13.82
N LYS A 76 -1.27 9.99 -13.99
CA LYS A 76 -1.95 10.10 -15.28
C LYS A 76 -2.01 11.54 -15.79
N GLU A 77 -2.43 12.50 -14.96
CA GLU A 77 -2.54 13.92 -15.33
C GLU A 77 -1.20 14.52 -15.73
N GLU A 78 -0.15 14.17 -14.99
CA GLU A 78 1.22 14.62 -15.22
C GLU A 78 1.92 13.83 -16.34
N LYS A 79 1.25 12.83 -16.93
CA LYS A 79 1.80 11.95 -17.98
C LYS A 79 3.12 11.29 -17.57
N ILE A 80 3.18 10.81 -16.34
CA ILE A 80 4.37 10.15 -15.80
C ILE A 80 4.37 8.69 -16.26
N LYS A 81 5.32 8.34 -17.14
CA LYS A 81 5.53 6.95 -17.56
C LYS A 81 6.32 6.17 -16.51
N ASN A 82 7.53 6.61 -16.19
CA ASN A 82 8.40 5.96 -15.23
C ASN A 82 8.90 6.95 -14.18
N ALA A 83 8.85 6.58 -12.90
CA ALA A 83 9.36 7.40 -11.81
C ALA A 83 9.75 6.54 -10.60
N VAL A 84 10.56 7.12 -9.72
CA VAL A 84 10.79 6.60 -8.36
C VAL A 84 10.13 7.53 -7.35
N ILE A 85 9.51 6.96 -6.33
CA ILE A 85 9.03 7.71 -5.16
C ILE A 85 10.24 7.91 -4.24
N LEU A 86 10.69 9.16 -4.15
CA LEU A 86 11.89 9.54 -3.40
C LEU A 86 11.62 9.71 -1.90
N ALA A 87 10.42 10.18 -1.56
CA ALA A 87 10.01 10.39 -0.19
C ALA A 87 8.48 10.48 -0.08
N GLY A 88 7.96 10.15 1.09
CA GLY A 88 6.63 10.58 1.50
C GLY A 88 6.49 10.71 3.02
N ALA A 89 5.70 11.68 3.44
CA ALA A 89 5.47 12.03 4.84
C ALA A 89 4.07 12.62 5.03
N GLY A 90 3.49 12.49 6.21
CA GLY A 90 2.15 12.99 6.52
C GLY A 90 1.43 12.10 7.52
N SER A 91 0.10 12.09 7.47
CA SER A 91 -0.70 11.20 8.32
C SER A 91 -1.95 10.69 7.62
N VAL A 92 -2.43 9.54 8.08
CA VAL A 92 -3.65 8.86 7.61
C VAL A 92 -4.61 8.66 8.77
N ARG A 93 -5.91 8.58 8.46
CA ARG A 93 -7.00 8.36 9.43
C ARG A 93 -7.50 6.91 9.45
N ASN A 94 -7.13 6.16 8.42
CA ASN A 94 -7.34 4.73 8.24
C ASN A 94 -6.30 4.23 7.23
N TYR A 95 -6.04 2.94 7.23
CA TYR A 95 -5.06 2.34 6.33
C TYR A 95 -5.51 0.99 5.81
N ASN A 96 -5.04 0.69 4.59
CA ASN A 96 -5.11 -0.61 3.95
C ASN A 96 -3.78 -0.87 3.24
N PHE A 97 -3.15 -1.99 3.56
CA PHE A 97 -1.90 -2.40 2.93
C PHE A 97 -1.79 -3.91 2.90
N HIS A 98 -0.86 -4.44 2.11
CA HIS A 98 -0.53 -5.86 2.18
C HIS A 98 0.95 -6.12 2.38
N VAL A 99 1.25 -7.31 2.91
CA VAL A 99 2.60 -7.85 3.07
C VAL A 99 2.66 -9.28 2.56
N VAL A 100 3.82 -9.73 2.10
CA VAL A 100 4.04 -11.13 1.73
C VAL A 100 4.10 -11.99 3.00
N SER A 101 3.38 -13.11 3.02
CA SER A 101 3.22 -13.96 4.23
C SER A 101 3.92 -15.32 4.15
N ASN A 102 4.55 -15.66 3.02
CA ASN A 102 5.20 -16.95 2.82
C ASN A 102 6.58 -16.83 2.15
N ARG A 103 7.27 -17.97 2.05
CA ARG A 103 8.67 -18.07 1.59
C ARG A 103 8.85 -18.85 0.28
N THR A 104 7.75 -19.32 -0.33
CA THR A 104 7.76 -20.13 -1.54
C THR A 104 6.70 -19.65 -2.50
N PHE A 105 6.83 -19.95 -3.78
CA PHE A 105 5.76 -19.71 -4.75
C PHE A 105 4.67 -20.80 -4.65
N PRO A 106 3.40 -20.50 -4.98
CA PRO A 106 2.86 -19.17 -5.27
C PRO A 106 2.97 -18.23 -4.05
N SER A 107 3.29 -16.96 -4.31
CA SER A 107 3.38 -15.97 -3.24
C SER A 107 2.01 -15.77 -2.58
N LYS A 108 1.99 -15.50 -1.27
CA LYS A 108 0.78 -15.18 -0.51
C LYS A 108 0.91 -13.80 0.08
N ASN A 109 -0.19 -13.06 0.07
CA ASN A 109 -0.28 -11.74 0.67
C ASN A 109 -1.27 -11.75 1.82
N ILE A 110 -0.92 -11.14 2.95
CA ILE A 110 -1.88 -10.75 3.99
C ILE A 110 -2.22 -9.28 3.78
N TYR A 111 -3.48 -9.02 3.49
CA TYR A 111 -4.07 -7.69 3.48
C TYR A 111 -4.46 -7.32 4.91
N VAL A 112 -4.06 -6.15 5.37
CA VAL A 112 -4.35 -5.60 6.70
C VAL A 112 -5.10 -4.29 6.49
N SER A 113 -6.30 -4.19 7.05
CA SER A 113 -7.10 -2.97 6.99
C SER A 113 -7.51 -2.55 8.40
N ASP A 114 -7.39 -1.27 8.71
CA ASP A 114 -8.00 -0.68 9.90
C ASP A 114 -8.79 0.56 9.48
N PRO A 115 -10.13 0.52 9.52
CA PRO A 115 -10.97 1.61 9.05
C PRO A 115 -11.02 2.82 10.00
N THR A 116 -10.46 2.71 11.21
CA THR A 116 -10.50 3.78 12.21
C THR A 116 -9.14 4.14 12.82
N GLY A 117 -8.10 3.35 12.53
CA GLY A 117 -6.76 3.54 13.05
C GLY A 117 -6.01 4.71 12.39
N PRO A 118 -5.67 5.78 13.14
CA PRO A 118 -4.79 6.82 12.63
C PRO A 118 -3.33 6.35 12.66
N ALA A 119 -2.52 6.87 11.74
CA ALA A 119 -1.08 6.63 11.73
C ALA A 119 -0.33 7.77 11.03
N ASP A 120 0.93 7.99 11.43
CA ASP A 120 1.85 8.87 10.70
C ASP A 120 2.55 8.09 9.59
N ILE A 121 2.72 8.69 8.42
CA ILE A 121 3.56 8.16 7.35
C ILE A 121 5.00 8.56 7.68
N ALA A 122 5.76 7.59 8.18
CA ALA A 122 7.18 7.77 8.52
C ALA A 122 8.11 7.59 7.30
N GLY A 123 7.62 6.95 6.24
CA GLY A 123 8.33 6.86 4.97
C GLY A 123 7.46 6.28 3.87
N MET A 124 7.77 6.66 2.62
CA MET A 124 7.14 6.11 1.42
C MET A 124 8.18 6.02 0.31
N ASN A 125 8.19 4.89 -0.40
CA ASN A 125 9.05 4.64 -1.54
C ASN A 125 8.32 3.75 -2.56
N GLY A 126 8.98 3.43 -3.66
CA GLY A 126 8.43 2.59 -4.72
C GLY A 126 8.61 3.23 -6.08
N TYR A 127 7.85 2.76 -7.06
CA TYR A 127 8.03 3.13 -8.45
C TYR A 127 6.69 3.42 -9.13
N VAL A 128 6.75 4.27 -10.14
CA VAL A 128 5.75 4.32 -11.22
C VAL A 128 6.35 3.54 -12.37
N ILE A 129 5.67 2.49 -12.82
CA ILE A 129 6.11 1.54 -13.84
C ILE A 129 5.10 1.58 -14.97
N ASP A 130 5.46 2.20 -16.08
CA ASP A 130 4.59 2.41 -17.24
C ASP A 130 3.22 3.01 -16.85
N GLY A 131 3.25 4.02 -16.00
CA GLY A 131 2.07 4.71 -15.46
C GLY A 131 1.35 4.00 -14.32
N ARG A 132 1.73 2.77 -13.97
CA ARG A 132 1.19 2.04 -12.80
C ARG A 132 1.98 2.36 -11.55
N VAL A 133 1.29 2.69 -10.46
CA VAL A 133 1.91 2.92 -9.15
C VAL A 133 2.18 1.58 -8.45
N HIS A 134 3.41 1.38 -7.99
CA HIS A 134 3.79 0.33 -7.04
C HIS A 134 4.49 1.01 -5.86
N ALA A 135 3.72 1.40 -4.86
CA ALA A 135 4.21 2.13 -3.69
C ALA A 135 4.21 1.26 -2.44
N HIS A 136 5.21 1.48 -1.58
CA HIS A 136 5.28 0.94 -0.23
C HIS A 136 5.34 2.09 0.75
N LEU A 137 4.73 1.90 1.92
CA LEU A 137 4.77 2.87 3.01
C LEU A 137 5.14 2.20 4.33
N THR A 138 5.89 2.94 5.14
CA THR A 138 6.06 2.69 6.57
C THR A 138 5.24 3.73 7.32
N MET A 139 4.37 3.23 8.18
CA MET A 139 3.53 4.02 9.08
C MET A 139 3.92 3.76 10.53
N THR A 140 3.59 4.70 11.41
CA THR A 140 3.81 4.56 12.84
C THR A 140 2.58 5.00 13.62
N ASN A 141 2.32 4.30 14.73
CA ASN A 141 1.50 4.80 15.82
C ASN A 141 2.37 4.93 17.08
N ALA A 142 1.77 5.23 18.23
CA ALA A 142 2.49 5.40 19.49
C ALA A 142 3.27 4.13 19.92
N ASP A 143 2.87 2.95 19.45
CA ASP A 143 3.38 1.68 19.96
C ASP A 143 4.39 1.01 19.01
N ARG A 144 4.28 1.24 17.69
CA ARG A 144 5.05 0.51 16.68
C ARG A 144 5.13 1.19 15.32
N ALA A 145 6.13 0.77 14.54
CA ALA A 145 6.16 0.94 13.09
C ALA A 145 5.55 -0.28 12.40
N PHE A 146 4.81 -0.05 11.32
CA PHE A 146 4.15 -1.09 10.52
C PHE A 146 3.89 -0.56 9.10
N GLY A 147 3.62 -1.45 8.14
CA GLY A 147 3.35 -1.03 6.77
C GLY A 147 3.63 -2.15 5.77
N GLY A 148 3.63 -1.79 4.49
CA GLY A 148 3.77 -2.73 3.38
C GLY A 148 3.45 -2.06 2.05
N HIS A 149 2.94 -2.83 1.11
CA HIS A 149 2.46 -2.32 -0.17
C HIS A 149 1.16 -1.53 0.02
N LEU A 150 1.12 -0.29 -0.49
CA LEU A 150 -0.03 0.60 -0.40
C LEU A 150 -1.23 0.00 -1.15
N GLU A 151 -2.39 -0.04 -0.49
CA GLU A 151 -3.65 -0.44 -1.12
C GLU A 151 -4.68 0.69 -1.05
N ALA A 152 -5.68 0.61 -1.92
CA ALA A 152 -6.84 1.50 -1.90
C ALA A 152 -7.57 1.42 -0.55
N GLY A 153 -8.16 2.53 -0.11
CA GLY A 153 -8.75 2.65 1.22
C GLY A 153 -7.74 3.09 2.29
N THR A 154 -6.65 3.74 1.89
CA THR A 154 -5.73 4.45 2.80
C THR A 154 -5.96 5.94 2.67
N THR A 155 -6.54 6.57 3.68
CA THR A 155 -7.09 7.93 3.57
C THR A 155 -6.28 8.93 4.37
N VAL A 156 -5.90 10.03 3.73
CA VAL A 156 -5.11 11.11 4.34
C VAL A 156 -5.89 11.81 5.45
N PHE A 157 -5.21 12.08 6.57
CA PHE A 157 -5.72 12.86 7.67
C PHE A 157 -5.32 14.34 7.56
N THR A 158 -4.16 14.75 8.08
CA THR A 158 -3.82 16.18 8.06
C THR A 158 -3.39 16.65 6.66
N PHE A 159 -2.41 15.95 6.12
CA PHE A 159 -1.87 16.07 4.76
C PHE A 159 -1.02 14.83 4.49
N ALA A 160 -0.69 14.62 3.21
CA ALA A 160 0.45 13.80 2.83
C ALA A 160 1.23 14.55 1.76
N VAL A 161 2.54 14.38 1.74
CA VAL A 161 3.42 14.87 0.68
C VAL A 161 4.14 13.68 0.10
N VAL A 162 4.19 13.57 -1.23
CA VAL A 162 4.90 12.52 -1.96
C VAL A 162 5.75 13.18 -3.03
N THR A 163 7.05 12.86 -3.06
CA THR A 163 8.00 13.40 -4.05
C THR A 163 8.39 12.31 -5.03
N LEU A 164 8.26 12.62 -6.33
CA LEU A 164 8.60 11.74 -7.44
C LEU A 164 9.82 12.28 -8.18
N GLY A 165 10.81 11.41 -8.42
CA GLY A 165 11.83 11.62 -9.45
C GLY A 165 11.36 10.94 -10.73
N VAL A 166 10.95 11.73 -11.73
CA VAL A 166 10.45 11.20 -13.01
C VAL A 166 11.64 10.93 -13.91
N PHE A 167 11.75 9.71 -14.43
CA PHE A 167 12.83 9.33 -15.34
C PHE A 167 12.64 9.95 -16.73
N THR A 168 13.69 9.94 -17.55
CA THR A 168 13.59 10.16 -18.99
C THR A 168 12.84 9.00 -19.65
N ASP A 169 12.19 9.26 -20.79
CA ASP A 169 11.24 8.33 -21.43
C ASP A 169 11.87 7.01 -21.94
N ASP A 170 13.20 7.00 -22.11
CA ASP A 170 14.03 5.88 -22.52
C ASP A 170 14.31 4.87 -21.40
N MET A 171 14.09 5.26 -20.13
CA MET A 171 14.19 4.33 -19.00
C MET A 171 13.08 3.28 -19.09
N ASP A 172 13.44 2.00 -19.12
CA ASP A 172 12.51 0.88 -19.09
C ASP A 172 12.49 0.21 -17.70
N LEU A 173 11.36 0.36 -17.00
CA LEU A 173 11.13 -0.27 -15.69
C LEU A 173 10.16 -1.46 -15.77
N SER A 174 9.73 -1.89 -16.95
CA SER A 174 8.61 -2.82 -17.15
C SER A 174 8.75 -4.17 -16.43
N ARG A 175 9.98 -4.55 -16.06
CA ARG A 175 10.30 -5.83 -15.42
C ARG A 175 10.75 -5.72 -13.95
N VAL A 176 10.80 -4.53 -13.36
CA VAL A 176 11.40 -4.37 -12.01
C VAL A 176 10.60 -5.03 -10.89
N ASP A 177 9.29 -5.22 -11.08
CA ASP A 177 8.42 -5.95 -10.15
C ASP A 177 7.89 -7.28 -10.73
N ASP A 178 8.54 -7.78 -11.79
CA ASP A 178 8.17 -9.04 -12.43
C ASP A 178 8.78 -10.24 -11.71
N LYS A 179 7.91 -10.99 -11.04
CA LYS A 179 8.28 -12.21 -10.32
C LYS A 179 8.74 -13.36 -11.23
N THR A 180 8.46 -13.30 -12.54
CA THR A 180 8.84 -14.33 -13.52
C THR A 180 10.22 -14.12 -14.12
N LEU A 181 10.84 -12.95 -13.90
CA LEU A 181 12.21 -12.68 -14.34
C LEU A 181 13.22 -13.35 -13.38
N ARG A 182 13.48 -14.63 -13.58
CA ARG A 182 14.43 -15.39 -12.78
C ARG A 182 15.06 -16.55 -13.54
#